data_AF-A0A957KPG4-F1
#
_entry.id   AF-A0A957KPG4-F1
#
_cell.length_a   1.000
_cell.length_b   1.000
_cell.length_c   1.000
_cell.angle_alpha   90.00
_cell.angle_beta   90.00
_cell.angle_gamma   90.00
#
_symmetry.space_group_name_H-M   'P 1'
#
loop_
_entity.id
_entity.type
_entity.pdbx_description
1 polymer ?
#
loop_
_entity_poly.entity_id
_entity_poly.type
_entity_poly.pdbx_seq_one_letter_code
_entity_poly.pdbx_strand_id
1 'polypeptide(L)'
;MALEVLFLGSNCDYSRIILESLINARIKIVAVWLAGQNLPGLAEDATIKPLLPPDAAIADNDPNSLPLTSTFVQESILQTTWDNALPLYGIKRVKAQETARILRSLAPSLAIVACFPRLIPPSLLNVPRHGFLNVHPSMLPEYRGPAPLFWQFRAGEQRTGITVHWMDAAFDTGAIAAQRIVPLPDGILESDATQVMARAGGRILVDVVHHIANGELPYRKQPPGGSYQPWPHADDFAISTEWAARRIFNFMRAAMVWGYPFVLDIEGRRWLLSDALTWSNYATIEQPCEVDGDVITFRCTPGMVQARLSPDNR
;
A
#
# COMPACT_ATOMS: atom_id res chain seq x y z
N MET A 1 26.35 -11.56 13.07
CA MET A 1 26.70 -10.25 12.47
C MET A 1 25.40 -9.46 12.34
N ALA A 2 25.41 -8.16 12.58
CA ALA A 2 24.21 -7.34 12.41
C ALA A 2 23.79 -7.32 10.93
N LEU A 3 22.51 -7.57 10.64
CA LEU A 3 21.98 -7.48 9.29
C LEU A 3 21.96 -6.03 8.82
N GLU A 4 22.60 -5.78 7.69
CA GLU A 4 22.55 -4.50 6.99
C GLU A 4 21.44 -4.52 5.94
N VAL A 5 20.48 -3.62 6.09
CA VAL A 5 19.23 -3.60 5.31
C VAL A 5 19.21 -2.42 4.35
N LEU A 6 18.94 -2.70 3.08
CA LEU A 6 18.50 -1.70 2.12
C LEU A 6 16.98 -1.67 2.08
N PHE A 7 16.37 -0.49 2.25
CA PHE A 7 14.92 -0.33 2.12
C PHE A 7 14.55 0.30 0.77
N LEU A 8 13.56 -0.25 0.08
CA LEU A 8 13.02 0.26 -1.18
C LEU A 8 11.51 0.51 -1.04
N GLY A 9 11.06 1.71 -1.39
CA GLY A 9 9.64 2.07 -1.33
C GLY A 9 9.26 3.28 -2.18
N SER A 10 8.10 3.86 -1.90
CA SER A 10 7.63 5.09 -2.55
C SER A 10 7.30 6.15 -1.52
N ASN A 11 7.05 7.37 -1.98
CA ASN A 11 6.58 8.44 -1.11
C ASN A 11 5.10 8.26 -0.73
N CYS A 12 4.82 7.28 0.13
CA CYS A 12 3.48 6.98 0.64
C CYS A 12 3.53 6.45 2.09
N ASP A 13 2.39 6.48 2.77
CA ASP A 13 2.26 6.04 4.17
C ASP A 13 2.62 4.56 4.36
N TYR A 14 2.30 3.71 3.38
CA TYR A 14 2.59 2.28 3.48
C TYR A 14 4.10 2.02 3.61
N SER A 15 4.91 2.63 2.74
CA SER A 15 6.38 2.52 2.82
C SER A 15 6.90 3.17 4.10
N ARG A 16 6.39 4.36 4.46
CA ARG A 16 6.84 5.11 5.64
C ARG A 16 6.68 4.30 6.92
N ILE A 17 5.48 3.78 7.18
CA ILE A 17 5.17 3.03 8.42
C ILE A 17 6.02 1.75 8.54
N ILE A 18 6.30 1.09 7.41
CA ILE A 18 7.17 -0.10 7.42
C ILE A 18 8.62 0.30 7.71
N LEU A 19 9.12 1.39 7.13
CA LEU A 19 10.45 1.92 7.44
C LEU A 19 10.56 2.31 8.93
N GLU A 20 9.57 3.01 9.47
CA GLU A 20 9.51 3.36 10.90
C GLU A 20 9.56 2.12 11.79
N SER A 21 8.88 1.04 11.39
CA SER A 21 8.90 -0.22 12.14
C SER A 21 10.32 -0.80 12.24
N LEU A 22 11.10 -0.74 11.14
CA LEU A 22 12.50 -1.19 11.12
C LEU A 22 13.41 -0.28 11.97
N ILE A 23 13.24 1.04 11.86
CA ILE A 23 13.98 2.05 12.63
C ILE A 23 13.73 1.85 14.13
N ASN A 24 12.46 1.74 14.54
CA ASN A 24 12.07 1.57 15.93
C ASN A 24 12.59 0.25 16.53
N ALA A 25 12.68 -0.81 15.70
CA ALA A 25 13.30 -2.07 16.07
C ALA A 25 14.84 -2.05 16.05
N ARG A 26 15.46 -0.88 15.79
CA ARG A 26 16.91 -0.67 15.71
C ARG A 26 17.57 -1.58 14.67
N ILE A 27 16.88 -1.88 13.57
CA ILE A 27 17.46 -2.59 12.43
C ILE A 27 18.41 -1.63 11.70
N LYS A 28 19.62 -2.09 11.39
CA LYS A 28 20.64 -1.28 10.71
C LYS A 28 20.27 -1.09 9.24
N ILE A 29 19.76 0.09 8.90
CA ILE A 29 19.43 0.48 7.53
C ILE A 29 20.65 1.19 6.91
N VAL A 30 21.15 0.68 5.78
CA VAL A 30 22.32 1.26 5.08
C VAL A 30 21.92 2.36 4.11
N ALA A 31 20.71 2.29 3.55
CA ALA A 31 20.12 3.32 2.69
C ALA A 31 18.62 3.08 2.51
N VAL A 32 17.93 4.15 2.09
CA VAL A 32 16.54 4.16 1.65
C VAL A 32 16.50 4.57 0.18
N TRP A 33 15.80 3.80 -0.64
CA TRP A 33 15.59 4.04 -2.06
C TRP A 33 14.12 4.32 -2.33
N LEU A 34 13.79 5.51 -2.83
CA LEU A 34 12.43 5.91 -3.12
C LEU A 34 12.18 6.02 -4.62
N ALA A 35 11.15 5.35 -5.12
CA ALA A 35 10.66 5.57 -6.46
C ALA A 35 9.85 6.88 -6.53
N GLY A 36 10.07 7.68 -7.58
CA GLY A 36 9.24 8.85 -7.84
C GLY A 36 9.76 9.69 -9.00
N GLN A 37 8.86 10.40 -9.70
CA GLN A 37 9.23 11.35 -10.76
C GLN A 37 9.39 12.77 -10.23
N ASN A 38 8.79 13.09 -9.08
CA ASN A 38 8.73 14.43 -8.49
C ASN A 38 9.40 14.50 -7.10
N LEU A 39 10.43 13.67 -6.87
CA LEU A 39 11.19 13.75 -5.62
C LEU A 39 12.06 15.01 -5.63
N PRO A 40 12.09 15.81 -4.54
CA PRO A 40 12.91 17.02 -4.46
C PRO A 40 14.37 16.72 -4.82
N GLY A 41 14.95 17.45 -5.79
CA GLY A 41 16.35 17.31 -6.19
C GLY A 41 16.67 16.19 -7.19
N LEU A 42 15.69 15.37 -7.58
CA LEU A 42 15.85 14.36 -8.64
C LEU A 42 15.67 15.00 -10.02
N ALA A 43 16.78 15.22 -10.74
CA ALA A 43 16.77 15.81 -12.08
C ALA A 43 16.10 14.88 -13.11
N GLU A 44 15.61 15.44 -14.22
CA GLU A 44 14.85 14.69 -15.24
C GLU A 44 15.64 13.56 -15.92
N ASP A 45 16.95 13.69 -16.04
CA ASP A 45 17.84 12.76 -16.76
C ASP A 45 18.49 11.70 -15.85
N ALA A 46 18.46 11.89 -14.53
CA ALA A 46 19.12 11.01 -13.57
C ALA A 46 18.35 9.69 -13.34
N THR A 47 19.06 8.55 -13.39
CA THR A 47 18.50 7.22 -13.10
C THR A 47 18.37 7.00 -11.59
N ILE A 48 19.44 7.26 -10.83
CA ILE A 48 19.55 7.15 -9.37
C ILE A 48 20.34 8.36 -8.84
N LYS A 49 19.86 9.03 -7.79
CA LYS A 49 20.57 10.19 -7.20
C LYS A 49 20.38 10.29 -5.69
N PRO A 50 21.42 10.63 -4.90
CA PRO A 50 21.25 11.02 -3.50
C PRO A 50 20.28 12.21 -3.38
N LEU A 51 19.35 12.14 -2.43
CA LEU A 51 18.45 13.25 -2.10
C LEU A 51 18.95 13.92 -0.83
N LEU A 52 19.43 15.15 -0.97
CA LEU A 52 19.80 15.99 0.17
C LEU A 52 18.53 16.60 0.78
N PRO A 53 18.49 16.85 2.10
CA PRO A 53 17.42 17.63 2.71
C PRO A 53 17.29 18.99 2.00
N PRO A 54 16.07 19.51 1.78
CA PRO A 54 15.87 20.71 0.97
C PRO A 54 16.60 21.96 1.45
N ASP A 55 17.04 22.07 2.72
CA ASP A 55 18.08 23.01 3.18
C ASP A 55 18.69 22.48 4.50
N ALA A 56 19.99 22.24 4.55
CA ALA A 56 20.71 21.72 5.73
C ALA A 56 20.96 22.80 6.81
N ALA A 57 19.94 23.61 7.11
CA ALA A 57 19.87 24.44 8.31
C ALA A 57 18.50 24.17 8.94
N ILE A 58 18.50 23.43 10.05
CA ILE A 58 17.38 23.50 11.00
C ILE A 58 17.31 24.97 11.40
N ALA A 59 16.23 25.65 11.04
CA ALA A 59 16.02 27.03 11.42
C ALA A 59 16.17 27.14 12.95
N ASP A 60 17.02 28.06 13.41
CA ASP A 60 17.08 28.44 14.81
C ASP A 60 15.65 28.75 15.28
N ASN A 61 15.22 28.12 16.38
CA ASN A 61 13.94 28.44 17.01
C ASN A 61 13.93 29.95 17.31
N ASP A 62 13.02 30.70 16.68
CA ASP A 62 12.76 32.09 17.04
C ASP A 62 12.27 32.13 18.50
N PRO A 63 13.01 32.77 19.42
CA PRO A 63 12.66 32.81 20.84
C PRO A 63 11.34 33.55 21.12
N ASN A 64 10.76 34.24 20.13
CA ASN A 64 9.44 34.87 20.21
C ASN A 64 8.33 34.07 19.52
N SER A 65 8.60 32.86 19.04
CA SER A 65 7.61 31.97 18.44
C SER A 65 7.17 30.90 19.45
N LEU A 66 5.86 30.75 19.65
CA LEU A 66 5.33 29.58 20.36
C LEU A 66 5.51 28.36 19.45
N PRO A 67 6.07 27.23 19.94
CA PRO A 67 6.12 26.01 19.15
C PRO A 67 4.70 25.60 18.78
N LEU A 68 4.38 25.59 17.49
CA LEU A 68 3.14 25.03 17.00
C LEU A 68 3.23 23.51 17.23
N THR A 69 2.58 23.01 18.27
CA THR A 69 2.50 21.56 18.57
C THR A 69 1.67 20.78 17.55
N SER A 70 1.06 21.48 16.59
CA SER A 70 0.27 20.90 15.50
C SER A 70 0.40 21.71 14.21
N THR A 71 1.60 21.89 13.69
CA THR A 71 1.70 21.82 12.23
C THR A 71 1.36 20.37 11.88
N PHE A 72 0.25 20.13 11.17
CA PHE A 72 0.02 18.87 10.46
C PHE A 72 1.11 18.74 9.38
N VAL A 73 2.37 18.61 9.77
CA VAL A 73 3.39 18.02 8.92
C VAL A 73 3.00 16.55 8.90
N GLN A 74 2.29 16.12 7.86
CA GLN A 74 2.27 14.69 7.58
C GLN A 74 3.73 14.28 7.45
N GLU A 75 4.22 13.50 8.41
CA GLU A 75 5.56 12.92 8.31
C GLU A 75 5.59 12.16 6.99
N SER A 76 6.49 12.58 6.10
CA SER A 76 6.72 11.90 4.83
C SER A 76 7.87 10.93 5.03
N ILE A 77 7.93 9.86 4.23
CA ILE A 77 9.08 8.95 4.28
C ILE A 77 10.41 9.68 4.03
N LEU A 78 10.39 10.79 3.28
CA LEU A 78 11.56 11.67 3.09
C LEU A 78 12.01 12.24 4.44
N GLN A 79 11.09 12.88 5.17
CA GLN A 79 11.36 13.47 6.48
C GLN A 79 11.81 12.40 7.49
N THR A 80 11.07 11.29 7.60
CA THR A 80 11.44 10.14 8.45
C THR A 80 12.86 9.65 8.15
N THR A 81 13.25 9.60 6.87
CA THR A 81 14.59 9.15 6.48
C THR A 81 15.67 10.15 6.90
N TRP A 82 15.45 11.44 6.67
CA TRP A 82 16.40 12.49 7.01
C TRP A 82 16.55 12.69 8.53
N ASP A 83 15.45 12.64 9.29
CA ASP A 83 15.46 12.77 10.75
C ASP A 83 16.25 11.65 11.44
N ASN A 84 16.34 10.49 10.79
CA ASN A 84 17.13 9.36 11.24
C ASN A 84 18.53 9.29 10.61
N ALA A 85 18.96 10.36 9.93
CA ALA A 85 20.26 10.48 9.27
C ALA A 85 20.59 9.32 8.31
N LEU A 86 19.57 8.76 7.65
CA LEU A 86 19.72 7.64 6.73
C LEU A 86 20.05 8.14 5.31
N PRO A 87 21.01 7.50 4.59
CA PRO A 87 21.25 7.82 3.19
C PRO A 87 20.01 7.58 2.34
N LEU A 88 19.60 8.59 1.57
CA LEU A 88 18.37 8.56 0.78
C LEU A 88 18.69 8.72 -0.71
N TYR A 89 18.11 7.85 -1.54
CA TYR A 89 18.28 7.88 -3.00
C TYR A 89 16.92 7.94 -3.70
N GLY A 90 16.78 8.84 -4.66
CA GLY A 90 15.66 8.87 -5.59
C GLY A 90 15.94 7.95 -6.79
N ILE A 91 14.98 7.09 -7.12
CA ILE A 91 15.09 6.09 -8.18
C ILE A 91 14.05 6.38 -9.26
N LYS A 92 14.50 6.88 -10.41
CA LYS A 92 13.63 7.11 -11.57
C LYS A 92 13.47 5.83 -12.40
N ARG A 93 14.55 5.07 -12.61
CA ARG A 93 14.55 3.81 -13.37
C ARG A 93 15.52 2.82 -12.72
N VAL A 94 15.25 1.52 -12.86
CA VAL A 94 16.15 0.46 -12.35
C VAL A 94 16.97 -0.10 -13.52
N LYS A 95 18.09 0.56 -13.86
CA LYS A 95 19.03 0.04 -14.88
C LYS A 95 19.99 -0.94 -14.22
N ALA A 96 20.01 -2.19 -14.67
CA ALA A 96 20.73 -3.27 -14.00
C ALA A 96 22.20 -2.94 -13.68
N GLN A 97 22.98 -2.43 -14.64
CA GLN A 97 24.41 -2.20 -14.41
C GLN A 97 24.69 -1.07 -13.40
N GLU A 98 23.97 0.05 -13.50
CA GLU A 98 24.11 1.20 -12.60
C GLU A 98 23.62 0.85 -11.19
N THR A 99 22.44 0.22 -11.11
CA THR A 99 21.83 -0.23 -9.85
C THR A 99 22.73 -1.26 -9.15
N ALA A 100 23.30 -2.21 -9.89
CA ALA A 100 24.23 -3.20 -9.34
C ALA A 100 25.47 -2.56 -8.72
N ARG A 101 26.02 -1.49 -9.32
CA ARG A 101 27.18 -0.80 -8.76
C ARG A 101 26.86 -0.19 -7.39
N ILE A 102 25.72 0.50 -7.28
CA ILE A 102 25.29 1.12 -6.01
C ILE A 102 24.94 0.05 -4.97
N LEU A 103 24.24 -1.02 -5.35
CA LEU A 103 23.97 -2.15 -4.45
C LEU A 103 25.27 -2.75 -3.91
N ARG A 104 26.26 -2.98 -4.77
CA ARG A 104 27.56 -3.53 -4.37
C ARG A 104 28.34 -2.57 -3.48
N SER A 105 28.27 -1.26 -3.71
CA SER A 105 28.95 -0.28 -2.85
C SER A 105 28.30 -0.17 -1.47
N LEU A 106 26.98 -0.31 -1.39
CA LEU A 106 26.25 -0.33 -0.11
C LEU A 106 26.37 -1.66 0.63
N ALA A 107 26.71 -2.74 -0.08
CA ALA A 107 26.88 -4.10 0.43
C ALA A 107 25.78 -4.60 1.40
N PRO A 108 24.47 -4.38 1.10
CA PRO A 108 23.41 -4.82 2.01
C PRO A 108 23.39 -6.34 2.13
N SER A 109 23.14 -6.83 3.34
CA SER A 109 22.89 -8.25 3.58
C SER A 109 21.50 -8.67 3.13
N LEU A 110 20.52 -7.77 3.23
CA LEU A 110 19.12 -8.00 2.90
C LEU A 110 18.52 -6.73 2.26
N ALA A 111 17.66 -6.91 1.25
CA ALA A 111 16.85 -5.82 0.72
C ALA A 111 15.38 -6.03 1.08
N ILE A 112 14.69 -4.95 1.44
CA ILE A 112 13.28 -4.95 1.83
C ILE A 112 12.53 -4.02 0.89
N VAL A 113 11.42 -4.51 0.35
CA VAL A 113 10.55 -3.80 -0.58
C VAL A 113 9.17 -3.60 0.07
N ALA A 114 8.67 -2.37 0.01
CA ALA A 114 7.31 -2.04 0.41
C ALA A 114 6.80 -0.91 -0.49
N CYS A 115 5.82 -1.21 -1.36
CA CYS A 115 5.26 -0.27 -2.33
C CYS A 115 6.34 0.36 -3.25
N PHE A 116 7.20 -0.47 -3.85
CA PHE A 116 8.18 -0.01 -4.86
C PHE A 116 7.68 -0.37 -6.28
N PRO A 117 7.17 0.60 -7.06
CA PRO A 117 6.47 0.34 -8.33
C PRO A 117 7.41 0.11 -9.52
N ARG A 118 8.62 -0.41 -9.27
CA ARG A 118 9.58 -0.74 -10.32
C ARG A 118 9.94 -2.21 -10.24
N LEU A 119 9.87 -2.88 -11.38
CA LEU A 119 10.38 -4.24 -11.50
C LEU A 119 11.88 -4.25 -11.15
N ILE A 120 12.27 -5.16 -10.27
CA ILE A 120 13.67 -5.43 -9.97
C ILE A 120 14.19 -6.47 -10.98
N PRO A 121 15.17 -6.13 -11.84
CA PRO A 121 15.78 -7.09 -12.74
C PRO A 121 16.26 -8.36 -12.01
N PRO A 122 16.03 -9.57 -12.55
CA PRO A 122 16.46 -10.82 -11.91
C PRO A 122 17.94 -10.88 -11.57
N SER A 123 18.79 -10.21 -12.37
CA SER A 123 20.23 -10.12 -12.13
C SER A 123 20.61 -9.36 -10.86
N LEU A 124 19.68 -8.59 -10.28
CA LEU A 124 19.89 -7.84 -9.04
C LEU A 124 19.38 -8.58 -7.80
N LEU A 125 18.44 -9.52 -7.94
CA LEU A 125 17.81 -10.21 -6.81
C LEU A 125 18.82 -10.98 -5.94
N ASN A 126 19.92 -11.43 -6.53
CA ASN A 126 20.98 -12.18 -5.84
C ASN A 126 22.15 -11.29 -5.36
N VAL A 127 22.05 -9.97 -5.48
CA VAL A 127 23.14 -9.07 -5.05
C VAL A 127 23.22 -8.96 -3.52
N PRO A 128 22.13 -8.71 -2.77
CA PRO A 128 22.17 -8.85 -1.31
C PRO A 128 22.34 -10.32 -0.92
N ARG A 129 23.14 -10.59 0.11
CA ARG A 129 23.46 -11.96 0.56
C ARG A 129 22.24 -12.85 0.78
N HIS A 130 21.19 -12.31 1.38
CA HIS A 130 19.95 -13.02 1.68
C HIS A 130 18.85 -12.79 0.64
N GLY A 131 19.08 -11.90 -0.34
CA GLY A 131 18.10 -11.54 -1.35
C GLY A 131 17.14 -10.42 -0.94
N PHE A 132 15.93 -10.46 -1.50
CA PHE A 132 14.91 -9.43 -1.35
C PHE A 132 13.65 -10.00 -0.67
N LEU A 133 13.10 -9.26 0.28
CA LEU A 133 11.77 -9.48 0.84
C LEU A 133 10.82 -8.39 0.34
N ASN A 134 9.56 -8.73 0.07
CA ASN A 134 8.48 -7.79 -0.17
C ASN A 134 7.38 -7.92 0.89
N VAL A 135 6.79 -6.80 1.30
CA VAL A 135 5.65 -6.73 2.22
C VAL A 135 4.38 -6.47 1.43
N HIS A 136 3.64 -7.54 1.15
CA HIS A 136 2.48 -7.53 0.26
C HIS A 136 1.15 -7.57 1.01
N PRO A 137 0.21 -6.60 0.82
CA PRO A 137 -1.02 -6.49 1.59
C PRO A 137 -2.14 -7.44 1.13
N SER A 138 -1.82 -8.72 0.99
CA SER A 138 -2.78 -9.82 0.86
C SER A 138 -2.30 -11.09 1.55
N MET A 139 -3.18 -12.10 1.60
CA MET A 139 -2.83 -13.48 1.92
C MET A 139 -2.38 -14.23 0.66
N LEU A 140 -1.11 -14.09 0.26
CA LEU A 140 -0.56 -14.81 -0.89
C LEU A 140 -0.80 -16.34 -0.78
N PRO A 141 -1.17 -17.02 -1.88
CA PRO A 141 -1.06 -16.59 -3.28
C PRO A 141 -2.27 -15.80 -3.80
N GLU A 142 -3.27 -15.50 -2.95
CA GLU A 142 -4.41 -14.69 -3.35
C GLU A 142 -4.03 -13.21 -3.45
N TYR A 143 -4.65 -12.53 -4.41
CA TYR A 143 -4.50 -11.10 -4.65
C TYR A 143 -3.07 -10.64 -4.92
N ARG A 144 -2.35 -11.30 -5.84
CA ARG A 144 -1.08 -10.79 -6.39
C ARG A 144 -1.33 -9.54 -7.23
N GLY A 145 -0.30 -8.70 -7.37
CA GLY A 145 -0.36 -7.52 -8.23
C GLY A 145 -0.48 -6.20 -7.46
N PRO A 146 -0.70 -5.08 -8.15
CA PRO A 146 -0.32 -3.76 -7.63
C PRO A 146 -1.31 -3.13 -6.63
N ALA A 147 -2.58 -3.56 -6.60
CA ALA A 147 -3.63 -2.93 -5.80
C ALA A 147 -4.49 -3.94 -5.01
N PRO A 148 -3.90 -4.82 -4.20
CA PRO A 148 -4.62 -5.95 -3.60
C PRO A 148 -5.73 -5.51 -2.64
N LEU A 149 -5.61 -4.37 -1.95
CA LEU A 149 -6.67 -3.88 -1.06
C LEU A 149 -7.94 -3.52 -1.83
N PHE A 150 -7.82 -2.81 -2.96
CA PHE A 150 -8.96 -2.50 -3.82
C PHE A 150 -9.71 -3.78 -4.22
N TRP A 151 -8.99 -4.79 -4.68
CA TRP A 151 -9.59 -6.04 -5.13
C TRP A 151 -10.21 -6.87 -4.00
N GLN A 152 -9.59 -6.89 -2.81
CA GLN A 152 -10.16 -7.53 -1.62
C GLN A 152 -11.47 -6.83 -1.19
N PHE A 153 -11.50 -5.50 -1.17
CA PHE A 153 -12.73 -4.75 -0.87
C PHE A 153 -13.82 -4.99 -1.91
N ARG A 154 -13.45 -4.95 -3.20
CA ARG A 154 -14.37 -5.24 -4.31
C ARG A 154 -14.95 -6.64 -4.22
N ALA A 155 -14.15 -7.63 -3.84
CA ALA A 155 -14.60 -9.02 -3.64
C ALA A 155 -15.48 -9.19 -2.38
N GLY A 156 -15.48 -8.22 -1.46
CA GLY A 156 -16.23 -8.28 -0.21
C GLY A 156 -15.54 -9.10 0.87
N GLU A 157 -14.21 -9.20 0.82
CA GLU A 157 -13.43 -9.95 1.80
C GLU A 157 -13.68 -9.45 3.22
N GLN A 158 -13.91 -10.39 4.15
CA GLN A 158 -14.12 -10.07 5.56
C GLN A 158 -12.81 -10.09 6.37
N ARG A 159 -11.82 -10.81 5.85
CA ARG A 159 -10.54 -11.02 6.50
C ARG A 159 -9.46 -10.86 5.45
N THR A 160 -8.85 -9.69 5.43
CA THR A 160 -7.65 -9.48 4.61
C THR A 160 -6.44 -10.05 5.34
N GLY A 161 -5.26 -9.90 4.75
CA GLY A 161 -4.04 -10.25 5.45
C GLY A 161 -2.81 -9.67 4.79
N ILE A 162 -1.68 -9.88 5.44
CA ILE A 162 -0.40 -9.31 5.07
C ILE A 162 0.60 -10.46 4.94
N THR A 163 1.42 -10.40 3.89
CA THR A 163 2.44 -11.39 3.61
C THR A 163 3.81 -10.72 3.51
N VAL A 164 4.79 -11.24 4.23
CA VAL A 164 6.22 -11.02 3.93
C VAL A 164 6.68 -12.21 3.10
N HIS A 165 7.12 -11.96 1.87
CA HIS A 165 7.60 -13.01 0.95
C HIS A 165 8.94 -12.67 0.34
N TRP A 166 9.72 -13.70 0.01
CA TRP A 166 10.92 -13.60 -0.80
C TRP A 166 10.56 -13.25 -2.22
N MET A 167 11.24 -12.28 -2.82
CA MET A 167 11.03 -11.94 -4.23
C MET A 167 11.72 -12.94 -5.15
N ASP A 168 11.08 -13.27 -6.25
CA ASP A 168 11.66 -13.98 -7.38
C ASP A 168 11.53 -13.12 -8.67
N ALA A 169 11.73 -13.72 -9.85
CA ALA A 169 11.67 -12.99 -11.12
C ALA A 169 10.26 -12.51 -11.51
N ALA A 170 9.20 -13.07 -10.91
CA ALA A 170 7.81 -12.73 -11.16
C ALA A 170 7.19 -11.97 -9.97
N PHE A 171 6.11 -11.25 -10.24
CA PHE A 171 5.44 -10.44 -9.22
C PHE A 171 4.69 -11.32 -8.22
N ASP A 172 5.06 -11.20 -6.94
CA ASP A 172 4.34 -11.78 -5.80
C ASP A 172 4.19 -13.31 -5.81
N THR A 173 5.10 -14.02 -6.47
CA THR A 173 5.09 -15.49 -6.57
C THR A 173 6.06 -16.20 -5.63
N GLY A 174 7.04 -15.48 -5.09
CA GLY A 174 8.10 -16.10 -4.31
C GLY A 174 7.65 -16.58 -2.93
N ALA A 175 8.52 -17.32 -2.25
CA ALA A 175 8.14 -18.05 -1.05
C ALA A 175 7.76 -17.14 0.12
N ILE A 176 6.77 -17.55 0.90
CA ILE A 176 6.32 -16.86 2.09
C ILE A 176 7.37 -17.01 3.21
N ALA A 177 7.77 -15.90 3.80
CA ALA A 177 8.56 -15.87 5.04
C ALA A 177 7.63 -15.80 6.26
N ALA A 178 6.60 -14.96 6.22
CA ALA A 178 5.58 -14.85 7.27
C ALA A 178 4.26 -14.33 6.72
N GLN A 179 3.16 -14.67 7.38
CA GLN A 179 1.81 -14.21 7.04
C GLN A 179 0.98 -13.95 8.28
N ARG A 180 0.07 -12.97 8.20
CA ARG A 180 -0.91 -12.73 9.26
C ARG A 180 -2.22 -12.22 8.69
N ILE A 181 -3.32 -12.72 9.26
CA ILE A 181 -4.67 -12.22 8.98
C ILE A 181 -4.86 -10.88 9.68
N VAL A 182 -5.44 -9.92 8.97
CA VAL A 182 -5.70 -8.57 9.45
C VAL A 182 -7.20 -8.30 9.28
N PRO A 183 -7.99 -8.26 10.36
CA PRO A 183 -9.39 -7.86 10.27
C PRO A 183 -9.46 -6.35 10.00
N LEU A 184 -10.33 -5.95 9.08
CA LEU A 184 -10.64 -4.55 8.79
C LEU A 184 -12.11 -4.29 9.16
N PRO A 185 -12.40 -3.20 9.91
CA PRO A 185 -13.77 -2.87 10.29
C PRO A 185 -14.58 -2.41 9.08
N ASP A 186 -15.91 -2.52 9.19
CA ASP A 186 -16.83 -2.01 8.18
C ASP A 186 -16.72 -0.49 8.04
N GLY A 187 -16.83 -0.01 6.81
CA GLY A 187 -16.75 1.41 6.48
C GLY A 187 -15.36 2.04 6.60
N ILE A 188 -14.31 1.24 6.85
CA ILE A 188 -12.94 1.74 6.88
C ILE A 188 -12.59 2.43 5.56
N LEU A 189 -11.88 3.56 5.66
CA LEU A 189 -11.35 4.26 4.52
C LEU A 189 -10.07 3.59 4.01
N GLU A 190 -9.75 3.79 2.73
CA GLU A 190 -8.53 3.25 2.12
C GLU A 190 -7.27 3.62 2.92
N SER A 191 -7.14 4.89 3.28
CA SER A 191 -5.99 5.42 4.00
C SER A 191 -5.80 4.73 5.34
N ASP A 192 -6.89 4.53 6.09
CA ASP A 192 -6.86 3.85 7.39
C ASP A 192 -6.55 2.35 7.23
N ALA A 193 -7.14 1.69 6.23
CA ALA A 193 -6.85 0.30 5.92
C ALA A 193 -5.37 0.11 5.55
N THR A 194 -4.82 0.99 4.72
CA THR A 194 -3.41 1.03 4.34
C THR A 194 -2.50 1.19 5.55
N GLN A 195 -2.82 2.09 6.48
CA GLN A 195 -2.05 2.24 7.72
C GLN A 195 -2.12 0.98 8.62
N VAL A 196 -3.31 0.40 8.79
CA VAL A 196 -3.49 -0.83 9.59
C VAL A 196 -2.66 -1.97 8.99
N MET A 197 -2.69 -2.14 7.67
CA MET A 197 -1.94 -3.17 6.96
C MET A 197 -0.43 -2.92 7.02
N ALA A 198 0.02 -1.67 6.86
CA ALA A 198 1.43 -1.32 6.96
C ALA A 198 1.99 -1.58 8.36
N ARG A 199 1.26 -1.19 9.41
CA ARG A 199 1.65 -1.50 10.81
C ARG A 199 1.68 -3.01 11.04
N ALA A 200 0.72 -3.74 10.48
CA ALA A 200 0.69 -5.18 10.59
C ALA A 200 1.89 -5.84 9.87
N GLY A 201 2.25 -5.33 8.69
CA GLY A 201 3.37 -5.77 7.88
C GLY A 201 4.72 -5.47 8.51
N GLY A 202 4.91 -4.24 9.00
CA GLY A 202 6.12 -3.82 9.69
C GLY A 202 6.43 -4.70 10.90
N ARG A 203 5.42 -5.05 11.71
CA ARG A 203 5.60 -5.97 12.85
C ARG A 203 6.12 -7.34 12.42
N ILE A 204 5.42 -8.00 11.49
CA ILE A 204 5.84 -9.36 11.07
C ILE A 204 7.15 -9.34 10.27
N LEU A 205 7.47 -8.22 9.61
CA LEU A 205 8.73 -8.03 8.92
C LEU A 205 9.89 -7.94 9.91
N VAL A 206 9.74 -7.17 10.99
CA VAL A 206 10.73 -7.07 12.07
C VAL A 206 11.04 -8.46 12.64
N ASP A 207 10.00 -9.26 12.91
CA ASP A 207 10.16 -10.64 13.38
C ASP A 207 10.98 -11.47 12.37
N VAL A 208 10.63 -11.42 11.08
CA VAL A 208 11.38 -12.10 10.01
C VAL A 208 12.84 -11.65 9.95
N VAL A 209 13.12 -10.35 10.05
CA VAL A 209 14.50 -9.83 10.04
C VAL A 209 15.28 -10.34 11.24
N HIS A 210 14.67 -10.42 12.43
CA HIS A 210 15.32 -10.99 13.62
C HIS A 210 15.62 -12.48 13.46
N HIS A 211 14.73 -13.27 12.87
CA HIS A 211 15.01 -14.67 12.53
C HIS A 211 16.23 -14.80 11.61
N ILE A 212 16.29 -13.99 10.55
CA ILE A 212 17.43 -13.98 9.60
C ILE A 212 18.72 -13.59 10.31
N ALA A 213 18.68 -12.62 11.22
CA ALA A 213 19.86 -12.19 11.99
C ALA A 213 20.41 -13.31 12.89
N ASN A 214 19.53 -14.21 13.34
CA ASN A 214 19.85 -15.39 14.15
C ASN A 214 20.22 -16.63 13.30
N GLY A 215 20.31 -16.49 11.98
CA GLY A 215 20.68 -17.58 11.07
C GLY A 215 19.52 -18.46 10.62
N GLU A 216 18.28 -18.11 10.98
CA GLU A 216 17.07 -18.80 10.52
C GLU A 216 16.53 -18.09 9.29
N LEU A 217 16.27 -18.82 8.21
CA LEU A 217 15.70 -18.27 6.97
C LEU A 217 14.27 -18.78 6.79
N PRO A 218 13.24 -18.10 7.34
CA PRO A 218 11.85 -18.52 7.20
C PRO A 218 11.48 -18.63 5.72
N TYR A 219 11.04 -19.81 5.31
CA TYR A 219 10.74 -20.10 3.91
C TYR A 219 9.64 -21.14 3.81
N ARG A 220 8.55 -20.78 3.13
CA ARG A 220 7.47 -21.69 2.76
C ARG A 220 7.03 -21.40 1.34
N LYS A 221 7.12 -22.39 0.45
CA LYS A 221 6.58 -22.27 -0.91
C LYS A 221 5.10 -21.89 -0.84
N GLN A 222 4.67 -20.95 -1.69
CA GLN A 222 3.24 -20.65 -1.82
C GLN A 222 2.49 -21.93 -2.26
N PRO A 223 1.29 -22.20 -1.74
CA PRO A 223 0.45 -23.27 -2.26
C PRO A 223 0.12 -23.04 -3.76
N PRO A 224 -0.19 -24.09 -4.53
CA PRO A 224 -0.59 -23.94 -5.91
C PRO A 224 -1.88 -23.10 -6.02
N GLY A 225 -2.04 -22.40 -7.15
CA GLY A 225 -3.16 -21.50 -7.39
C GLY A 225 -2.85 -20.04 -7.05
N GLY A 226 -3.87 -19.36 -6.51
CA GLY A 226 -3.85 -17.92 -6.29
C GLY A 226 -4.51 -17.13 -7.42
N SER A 227 -4.49 -15.83 -7.26
CA SER A 227 -5.07 -14.88 -8.19
C SER A 227 -4.11 -13.72 -8.44
N TYR A 228 -4.16 -13.15 -9.63
CA TYR A 228 -3.46 -11.93 -9.98
C TYR A 228 -4.51 -10.94 -10.48
N GLN A 229 -4.49 -9.73 -9.95
CA GLN A 229 -5.35 -8.67 -10.47
C GLN A 229 -4.50 -7.51 -10.99
N PRO A 230 -4.91 -6.90 -12.11
CA PRO A 230 -4.21 -5.75 -12.67
C PRO A 230 -4.44 -4.49 -11.84
N TRP A 231 -3.89 -3.38 -12.32
CA TRP A 231 -4.30 -2.06 -11.85
C TRP A 231 -5.81 -1.86 -12.09
N PRO A 232 -6.57 -1.29 -11.15
CA PRO A 232 -8.00 -1.01 -11.33
C PRO A 232 -8.26 0.05 -12.42
N HIS A 233 -9.34 -0.14 -13.18
CA HIS A 233 -9.83 0.82 -14.17
C HIS A 233 -11.28 1.22 -13.85
N ALA A 234 -11.83 2.20 -14.57
CA ALA A 234 -13.17 2.72 -14.33
C ALA A 234 -14.26 1.62 -14.26
N ASP A 235 -14.18 0.61 -15.12
CA ASP A 235 -15.15 -0.50 -15.15
C ASP A 235 -15.13 -1.36 -13.88
N ASP A 236 -14.03 -1.37 -13.13
CA ASP A 236 -13.91 -2.12 -11.88
C ASP A 236 -14.70 -1.49 -10.74
N PHE A 237 -15.18 -0.25 -10.90
CA PHE A 237 -16.06 0.45 -9.96
C PHE A 237 -17.54 0.11 -10.16
N ALA A 238 -17.86 -0.78 -11.10
CA ALA A 238 -19.20 -1.34 -11.22
C ALA A 238 -19.60 -2.13 -9.97
N ILE A 239 -20.78 -1.82 -9.45
CA ILE A 239 -21.42 -2.51 -8.33
C ILE A 239 -22.70 -3.20 -8.81
N SER A 240 -23.07 -4.29 -8.15
CA SER A 240 -24.25 -5.08 -8.48
C SER A 240 -25.21 -5.14 -7.30
N THR A 241 -26.51 -4.99 -7.56
CA THR A 241 -27.57 -5.22 -6.56
C THR A 241 -27.59 -6.66 -6.04
N GLU A 242 -26.97 -7.61 -6.75
CA GLU A 242 -26.83 -9.00 -6.28
C GLU A 242 -25.78 -9.17 -5.19
N TRP A 243 -25.00 -8.13 -4.90
CA TRP A 243 -24.06 -8.16 -3.78
C TRP A 243 -24.77 -7.81 -2.47
N ALA A 244 -24.23 -8.34 -1.37
CA ALA A 244 -24.68 -7.92 -0.04
C ALA A 244 -24.47 -6.42 0.17
N ALA A 245 -25.42 -5.75 0.82
CA ALA A 245 -25.34 -4.31 1.11
C ALA A 245 -24.03 -3.93 1.82
N ARG A 246 -23.59 -4.75 2.79
CA ARG A 246 -22.29 -4.60 3.46
C ARG A 246 -21.11 -4.55 2.49
N ARG A 247 -21.09 -5.45 1.49
CA ARG A 247 -20.00 -5.52 0.51
C ARG A 247 -19.94 -4.24 -0.32
N ILE A 248 -21.09 -3.80 -0.82
CA ILE A 248 -21.20 -2.58 -1.63
C ILE A 248 -20.73 -1.37 -0.81
N PHE A 249 -21.25 -1.23 0.42
CA PHE A 249 -20.87 -0.14 1.31
C PHE A 249 -19.36 -0.13 1.58
N ASN A 250 -18.79 -1.26 2.01
CA ASN A 250 -17.36 -1.33 2.31
C ASN A 250 -16.49 -1.06 1.09
N PHE A 251 -16.88 -1.59 -0.09
CA PHE A 251 -16.17 -1.30 -1.33
C PHE A 251 -16.21 0.19 -1.67
N MET A 252 -17.39 0.82 -1.60
CA MET A 252 -17.53 2.24 -1.89
C MET A 252 -16.70 3.12 -0.95
N ARG A 253 -16.74 2.82 0.36
CA ARG A 253 -15.96 3.53 1.38
C ARG A 253 -14.45 3.40 1.17
N ALA A 254 -13.97 2.21 0.79
CA ALA A 254 -12.55 1.97 0.60
C ALA A 254 -12.03 2.31 -0.80
N ALA A 255 -12.90 2.52 -1.79
CA ALA A 255 -12.49 2.80 -3.17
C ALA A 255 -12.74 4.26 -3.62
N MET A 256 -13.41 5.09 -2.81
CA MET A 256 -13.70 6.50 -3.18
C MET A 256 -12.44 7.34 -3.51
N VAL A 257 -11.30 7.03 -2.88
CA VAL A 257 -10.02 7.77 -3.07
C VAL A 257 -9.51 7.69 -4.51
N TRP A 258 -9.99 6.71 -5.28
CA TRP A 258 -9.57 6.51 -6.67
C TRP A 258 -10.23 7.50 -7.65
N GLY A 259 -11.24 8.25 -7.21
CA GLY A 259 -11.86 9.32 -7.99
C GLY A 259 -12.74 8.86 -9.17
N TYR A 260 -13.01 7.56 -9.29
CA TYR A 260 -13.98 7.04 -10.25
C TYR A 260 -15.37 6.98 -9.61
N PRO A 261 -16.45 7.34 -10.34
CA PRO A 261 -17.80 7.10 -9.87
C PRO A 261 -18.11 5.59 -9.87
N PHE A 262 -18.89 5.15 -8.88
CA PHE A 262 -19.40 3.78 -8.86
C PHE A 262 -20.56 3.64 -9.82
N VAL A 263 -20.55 2.61 -10.65
CA VAL A 263 -21.58 2.39 -11.67
C VAL A 263 -22.56 1.36 -11.15
N LEU A 264 -23.84 1.74 -11.06
CA LEU A 264 -24.93 0.89 -10.61
C LEU A 264 -26.00 0.83 -11.70
N ASP A 265 -26.30 -0.36 -12.20
CA ASP A 265 -27.40 -0.59 -13.14
C ASP A 265 -28.59 -1.22 -12.40
N ILE A 266 -29.75 -0.57 -12.50
CA ILE A 266 -31.02 -1.06 -11.96
C ILE A 266 -32.04 -1.06 -13.09
N GLU A 267 -32.54 -2.24 -13.47
CA GLU A 267 -33.58 -2.41 -14.49
C GLU A 267 -33.26 -1.68 -15.82
N GLY A 268 -32.00 -1.70 -16.24
CA GLY A 268 -31.53 -1.07 -17.47
C GLY A 268 -31.30 0.45 -17.37
N ARG A 269 -31.51 1.04 -16.19
CA ARG A 269 -31.11 2.42 -15.90
C ARG A 269 -29.78 2.45 -15.17
N ARG A 270 -28.83 3.18 -15.75
CA ARG A 270 -27.51 3.42 -15.17
C ARG A 270 -27.53 4.60 -14.19
N TRP A 271 -26.88 4.41 -13.05
CA TRP A 271 -26.66 5.41 -12.00
C TRP A 271 -25.16 5.51 -11.69
N LEU A 272 -24.68 6.73 -11.50
CA LEU A 272 -23.32 7.02 -11.05
C LEU A 272 -23.35 7.44 -9.59
N LEU A 273 -22.55 6.83 -8.72
CA LEU A 273 -22.55 7.12 -7.29
C LEU A 273 -21.19 7.66 -6.86
N SER A 274 -21.18 8.58 -5.89
CA SER A 274 -19.97 9.22 -5.38
C SER A 274 -19.59 8.76 -3.97
N ASP A 275 -20.57 8.52 -3.10
CA ASP A 275 -20.34 8.12 -1.70
C ASP A 275 -21.42 7.15 -1.22
N ALA A 276 -21.04 6.25 -0.31
CA ALA A 276 -21.99 5.40 0.41
C ALA A 276 -22.26 6.01 1.78
N LEU A 277 -23.53 6.37 2.03
CA LEU A 277 -23.95 7.09 3.22
C LEU A 277 -24.27 6.14 4.38
N THR A 278 -25.03 5.08 4.08
CA THR A 278 -25.38 4.05 5.07
C THR A 278 -25.81 2.76 4.37
N TRP A 279 -25.94 1.69 5.14
CA TRP A 279 -26.36 0.38 4.66
C TRP A 279 -27.08 -0.40 5.77
N SER A 280 -27.84 -1.42 5.37
CA SER A 280 -28.44 -2.37 6.29
C SER A 280 -28.49 -3.76 5.67
N ASN A 281 -28.12 -4.80 6.42
CA ASN A 281 -28.31 -6.20 6.00
C ASN A 281 -29.75 -6.68 6.18
N TYR A 282 -30.55 -5.98 6.98
CA TYR A 282 -31.88 -6.43 7.43
C TYR A 282 -33.00 -5.62 6.81
N ALA A 283 -32.80 -4.31 6.68
CA ALA A 283 -33.76 -3.44 6.02
C ALA A 283 -33.69 -3.65 4.51
N THR A 284 -34.84 -3.55 3.87
CA THR A 284 -35.01 -3.60 2.44
C THR A 284 -36.08 -2.58 2.06
N ILE A 285 -36.14 -2.23 0.79
CA ILE A 285 -37.20 -1.42 0.19
C ILE A 285 -38.02 -2.30 -0.76
N GLU A 286 -39.30 -1.97 -0.92
CA GLU A 286 -40.20 -2.72 -1.82
C GLU A 286 -39.79 -2.52 -3.28
N GLN A 287 -39.52 -1.27 -3.66
CA GLN A 287 -39.08 -0.90 -5.00
C GLN A 287 -37.59 -1.26 -5.20
N PRO A 288 -37.13 -1.46 -6.44
CA PRO A 288 -35.70 -1.68 -6.73
C PRO A 288 -34.80 -0.53 -6.25
N CYS A 289 -35.27 0.71 -6.38
CA CYS A 289 -34.64 1.91 -5.83
C CYS A 289 -35.63 3.05 -5.59
N GLU A 290 -35.28 3.96 -4.68
CA GLU A 290 -35.96 5.20 -4.37
C GLU A 290 -34.95 6.34 -4.40
N VAL A 291 -35.32 7.49 -4.98
CA VAL A 291 -34.45 8.67 -5.09
C VAL A 291 -35.10 9.85 -4.39
N ASP A 292 -34.35 10.48 -3.47
CA ASP A 292 -34.74 11.71 -2.78
C ASP A 292 -33.59 12.72 -2.89
N GLY A 293 -33.82 13.79 -3.64
CA GLY A 293 -32.79 14.79 -3.94
C GLY A 293 -31.58 14.18 -4.66
N ASP A 294 -30.41 14.23 -4.00
CA ASP A 294 -29.14 13.68 -4.49
C ASP A 294 -28.78 12.32 -3.86
N VAL A 295 -29.73 11.70 -3.16
CA VAL A 295 -29.56 10.40 -2.51
C VAL A 295 -30.40 9.33 -3.21
N ILE A 296 -29.79 8.19 -3.47
CA ILE A 296 -30.46 6.97 -3.94
C ILE A 296 -30.39 5.89 -2.87
N THR A 297 -31.54 5.33 -2.52
CA THR A 297 -31.65 4.09 -1.74
C THR A 297 -31.94 2.96 -2.71
N PHE A 298 -31.15 1.90 -2.71
CA PHE A 298 -31.37 0.76 -3.60
C PHE A 298 -31.29 -0.57 -2.87
N ARG A 299 -32.11 -1.53 -3.32
CA ARG A 299 -32.16 -2.88 -2.78
C ARG A 299 -30.92 -3.68 -3.19
N CYS A 300 -30.45 -4.51 -2.28
CA CYS A 300 -29.29 -5.38 -2.44
C CYS A 300 -29.62 -6.81 -1.96
N THR A 301 -28.76 -7.78 -2.27
CA THR A 301 -28.96 -9.18 -1.89
C THR A 301 -27.86 -9.66 -0.93
N PRO A 302 -28.11 -9.69 0.39
CA PRO A 302 -29.23 -9.10 1.12
C PRO A 302 -29.03 -7.60 1.42
N GLY A 303 -30.13 -6.92 1.73
CA GLY A 303 -30.14 -5.62 2.38
C GLY A 303 -30.47 -4.43 1.48
N MET A 304 -30.03 -3.24 1.90
CA MET A 304 -30.11 -2.01 1.11
C MET A 304 -28.92 -1.10 1.38
N VAL A 305 -28.60 -0.24 0.41
CA VAL A 305 -27.57 0.80 0.53
C VAL A 305 -28.19 2.16 0.19
N GLN A 306 -27.82 3.17 0.96
CA GLN A 306 -28.04 4.57 0.61
C GLN A 306 -26.73 5.17 0.13
N ALA A 307 -26.76 5.79 -1.05
CA ALA A 307 -25.60 6.38 -1.68
C ALA A 307 -25.92 7.76 -2.24
N ARG A 308 -24.90 8.61 -2.33
CA ARG A 308 -24.99 9.91 -2.99
C ARG A 308 -24.78 9.75 -4.48
N LEU A 309 -25.64 10.37 -5.28
CA LEU A 309 -25.48 10.45 -6.74
C LEU A 309 -24.24 11.28 -7.08
N SER A 310 -23.49 10.87 -8.11
CA SER A 310 -22.45 11.71 -8.70
C SER A 310 -23.10 12.95 -9.36
N PRO A 311 -22.47 14.14 -9.32
CA PRO A 311 -22.88 15.29 -10.12
C PRO A 311 -22.99 14.99 -11.62
N ASP A 312 -22.27 13.99 -12.09
CA ASP A 312 -22.23 13.55 -13.50
C ASP A 312 -23.49 12.80 -13.97
N ASN A 313 -24.49 12.58 -13.10
CA ASN A 313 -25.79 12.02 -13.50
C ASN A 313 -26.72 13.01 -14.22
N ARG A 314 -26.28 14.27 -14.42
CA ARG A 314 -27.08 15.32 -15.06
C ARG A 314 -27.01 15.27 -16.58
#